data_AF-A0A5D8ZZK3-F1
#
_entry.id   AF-A0A5D8ZZK3-F1
#
_cell.length_a   1.000
_cell.length_b   1.000
_cell.length_c   1.000
_cell.angle_alpha   90.00
_cell.angle_beta   90.00
_cell.angle_gamma   90.00
#
_symmetry.space_group_name_H-M   'P 1'
#
loop_
_entity.id
_entity.type
_entity.pdbx_description
1 polymer ?
#
loop_
_entity_poly.entity_id
_entity_poly.type
_entity_poly.pdbx_seq_one_letter_code
_entity_poly.pdbx_strand_id
1 'polypeptide(L)'
;MISIKSCSAGKVEVKAAATVLKAEAKVTVKKPYSKSRPSYAKGQVDEVWEAAKQKNGKVYDPNTGEELTWDKAIKPRPWDMGHLPGHEYRTLHEKYMSGKITKEEFLREYKNPKNYQSKSANRSHKYEQK
;
A
#
# COMPACT_ATOMS: atom_id res chain seq x y z
N MET A 1 56.76 -5.94 -48.68
CA MET A 1 55.66 -5.14 -48.10
C MET A 1 55.53 -5.54 -46.64
N ILE A 2 55.78 -4.59 -45.75
CA ILE A 2 55.97 -4.77 -44.31
C ILE A 2 54.65 -4.44 -43.61
N SER A 3 54.12 -5.34 -42.78
CA SER A 3 53.60 -5.03 -41.44
C SER A 3 52.81 -6.20 -40.87
N ILE A 4 53.51 -6.99 -40.07
CA ILE A 4 52.93 -7.82 -39.03
C ILE A 4 52.66 -6.88 -37.86
N LYS A 5 51.39 -6.54 -37.59
CA LYS A 5 51.01 -5.79 -36.39
C LYS A 5 50.48 -6.75 -35.34
N SER A 6 51.40 -7.14 -34.47
CA SER A 6 51.16 -7.65 -33.12
C SER A 6 50.38 -6.61 -32.31
N CYS A 7 49.36 -7.06 -31.57
CA CYS A 7 48.85 -6.37 -30.39
C CYS A 7 48.56 -7.43 -29.31
N SER A 8 49.42 -7.45 -28.30
CA SER A 8 49.25 -8.22 -27.07
C SER A 8 48.88 -7.27 -25.92
N ALA A 9 48.10 -7.82 -24.99
CA ALA A 9 47.90 -7.45 -23.59
C ALA A 9 47.27 -6.09 -23.23
N GLY A 10 46.07 -6.18 -22.66
CA GLY A 10 45.47 -5.17 -21.78
C GLY A 10 44.64 -5.85 -20.69
N LYS A 11 45.23 -5.99 -19.49
CA LYS A 11 44.60 -6.43 -18.25
C LYS A 11 44.15 -5.19 -17.48
N VAL A 12 42.86 -5.08 -17.13
CA VAL A 12 42.33 -4.20 -16.07
C VAL A 12 41.11 -4.93 -15.48
N GLU A 13 41.27 -5.66 -14.38
CA GLU A 13 41.05 -5.20 -13.00
C GLU A 13 39.59 -4.81 -12.66
N VAL A 14 38.97 -5.75 -11.94
CA VAL A 14 38.11 -5.56 -10.76
C VAL A 14 37.53 -4.17 -10.51
N LYS A 15 36.20 -4.05 -10.62
CA LYS A 15 35.42 -3.09 -9.84
C LYS A 15 34.41 -3.83 -8.98
N ALA A 16 34.79 -4.02 -7.73
CA ALA A 16 33.87 -4.27 -6.65
C ALA A 16 32.96 -3.05 -6.44
N ALA A 17 31.65 -3.28 -6.45
CA ALA A 17 30.63 -2.47 -5.78
C ALA A 17 29.46 -3.44 -5.50
N ALA A 18 29.56 -4.25 -4.45
CA ALA A 18 29.00 -3.90 -3.14
C ALA A 18 27.51 -3.54 -3.21
N THR A 19 26.63 -4.54 -3.19
CA THR A 19 25.36 -4.39 -2.45
C THR A 19 25.08 -5.70 -1.73
N VAL A 20 25.63 -5.72 -0.52
CA VAL A 20 25.29 -6.55 0.64
C VAL A 20 23.78 -6.71 0.77
N LEU A 21 23.22 -7.90 0.54
CA LEU A 21 21.90 -8.27 1.09
C LEU A 21 21.82 -9.78 1.37
N LYS A 22 22.57 -10.23 2.38
CA LYS A 22 22.10 -11.32 3.25
C LYS A 22 22.77 -11.28 4.62
N ALA A 23 22.68 -10.13 5.28
CA ALA A 23 22.80 -10.08 6.73
C ALA A 23 21.44 -10.46 7.30
N GLU A 24 21.18 -11.76 7.43
CA GLU A 24 20.12 -12.29 8.31
C GLU A 24 20.58 -12.16 9.77
N ALA A 25 20.85 -10.92 10.19
CA ALA A 25 20.97 -10.60 11.60
C ALA A 25 19.54 -10.41 12.10
N LYS A 26 19.02 -11.49 12.68
CA LYS A 26 17.73 -11.60 13.38
C LYS A 26 17.78 -10.73 14.64
N VAL A 27 17.88 -9.41 14.48
CA VAL A 27 17.70 -8.47 15.58
C VAL A 27 16.19 -8.35 15.78
N THR A 28 15.72 -8.85 16.92
CA THR A 28 14.34 -8.71 17.39
C THR A 28 14.01 -7.27 17.78
N VAL A 29 14.32 -6.30 16.91
CA VAL A 29 13.71 -4.97 16.99
C VAL A 29 12.28 -5.14 16.50
N LYS A 30 11.31 -4.91 17.39
CA LYS A 30 9.90 -4.91 17.00
C LYS A 30 9.73 -3.89 15.87
N LYS A 31 9.54 -4.37 14.64
CA LYS A 31 9.29 -3.50 13.49
C LYS A 31 8.07 -2.63 13.81
N PRO A 32 8.10 -1.31 13.52
CA PRO A 32 6.93 -0.47 13.74
C PRO A 32 5.73 -1.05 12.97
N TYR A 33 4.51 -0.86 13.47
CA TYR A 33 3.29 -1.42 12.86
C TYR A 33 3.27 -2.96 12.75
N SER A 34 4.09 -3.69 13.51
CA SER A 34 4.03 -5.15 13.58
C SER A 34 2.69 -5.66 14.14
N LYS A 35 2.12 -4.97 15.14
CA LYS A 35 0.85 -5.33 15.79
C LYS A 35 -0.24 -4.25 15.66
N SER A 36 0.05 -3.14 14.99
CA SER A 36 -0.83 -1.98 14.89
C SER A 36 -0.88 -1.43 13.47
N ARG A 37 -2.00 -0.82 13.09
CA ARG A 37 -2.13 -0.14 11.80
C ARG A 37 -1.64 1.30 11.89
N PRO A 38 -1.06 1.85 10.81
CA PRO A 38 -0.85 3.28 10.71
C PRO A 38 -2.18 4.04 10.75
N SER A 39 -2.12 5.30 11.21
CA SER A 39 -3.22 6.24 10.99
C SER A 39 -3.28 6.64 9.52
N TYR A 40 -4.48 6.97 9.05
CA TYR A 40 -4.71 7.55 7.73
C TYR A 40 -4.05 8.93 7.62
N ALA A 41 -3.76 9.34 6.39
CA ALA A 41 -3.35 10.71 6.12
C ALA A 41 -4.52 11.68 6.38
N LYS A 42 -4.16 12.93 6.70
CA LYS A 42 -5.12 14.01 6.90
C LYS A 42 -5.84 14.26 5.57
N GLY A 43 -7.17 14.21 5.57
CA GLY A 43 -7.98 14.40 4.35
C GLY A 43 -8.15 13.15 3.47
N GLN A 44 -7.47 12.04 3.78
CA GLN A 44 -7.53 10.82 2.96
C GLN A 44 -8.96 10.28 2.83
N VAL A 45 -9.74 10.34 3.92
CA VAL A 45 -11.15 9.88 3.92
C VAL A 45 -12.01 10.79 3.04
N ASP A 46 -11.75 12.10 3.07
CA ASP A 46 -12.42 13.07 2.20
C ASP A 46 -12.11 12.79 0.73
N GLU A 47 -10.84 12.59 0.39
CA GLU A 47 -10.41 12.32 -0.99
C GLU A 47 -11.03 11.02 -1.53
N VAL A 48 -11.08 9.96 -0.72
CA VAL A 48 -11.74 8.69 -1.11
C VAL A 48 -13.24 8.89 -1.32
N TRP A 49 -13.89 9.68 -0.46
CA TRP A 49 -15.30 9.99 -0.61
C TRP A 49 -15.58 10.79 -1.88
N GLU A 50 -14.83 11.86 -2.12
CA GLU A 50 -14.96 12.67 -3.33
C GLU A 50 -14.69 11.84 -4.60
N ALA A 51 -13.71 10.93 -4.58
CA ALA A 51 -13.43 10.03 -5.68
C ALA A 51 -14.55 9.00 -5.93
N ALA A 52 -15.31 8.63 -4.90
CA ALA A 52 -16.41 7.69 -5.01
C ALA A 52 -17.73 8.36 -5.43
N LYS A 53 -17.80 9.70 -5.47
CA LYS A 53 -18.99 10.43 -5.96
C LYS A 53 -19.17 10.18 -7.45
N GLN A 54 -20.36 9.72 -7.81
CA GLN A 54 -20.78 9.60 -9.19
C GLN A 54 -21.30 10.94 -9.74
N LYS A 55 -21.61 10.98 -11.04
CA LYS A 55 -22.14 12.18 -11.72
C LYS A 55 -23.44 12.73 -11.12
N ASN A 56 -24.19 11.89 -10.41
CA ASN A 56 -25.41 12.26 -9.68
C ASN A 56 -25.14 12.88 -8.30
N GLY A 57 -23.86 13.02 -7.89
CA GLY A 57 -23.47 13.54 -6.58
C GLY A 57 -23.62 12.54 -5.43
N LYS A 58 -24.01 11.30 -5.72
CA LYS A 58 -24.19 10.23 -4.73
C LYS A 58 -23.01 9.27 -4.75
N VAL A 59 -22.76 8.63 -3.61
CA VAL A 59 -21.74 7.60 -3.44
C VAL A 59 -22.44 6.26 -3.28
N TYR A 60 -21.92 5.21 -3.91
CA TYR A 60 -22.46 3.87 -3.82
C TYR A 60 -21.36 2.89 -3.41
N ASP A 61 -21.72 1.85 -2.65
CA ASP A 61 -20.79 0.74 -2.42
C ASP A 61 -20.60 -0.04 -3.73
N PRO A 62 -19.37 -0.20 -4.24
CA PRO A 62 -19.10 -0.97 -5.45
C PRO A 62 -19.40 -2.47 -5.33
N ASN A 63 -19.53 -3.00 -4.11
CA ASN A 63 -19.83 -4.42 -3.87
C ASN A 63 -21.33 -4.69 -3.76
N THR A 64 -22.08 -3.83 -3.06
CA THR A 64 -23.52 -4.04 -2.78
C THR A 64 -24.44 -3.16 -3.63
N GLY A 65 -23.92 -2.07 -4.21
CA GLY A 65 -24.73 -1.06 -4.90
C GLY A 65 -25.56 -0.18 -3.96
N GLU A 66 -25.36 -0.27 -2.65
CA GLU A 66 -26.08 0.53 -1.67
C GLU A 66 -25.65 1.99 -1.72
N GLU A 67 -26.62 2.92 -1.67
CA GLU A 67 -26.34 4.35 -1.56
C GLU A 67 -25.73 4.66 -0.19
N LEU A 68 -24.55 5.28 -0.21
CA LEU A 68 -23.84 5.73 0.98
C LEU A 68 -24.07 7.22 1.17
N THR A 69 -24.33 7.61 2.42
CA THR A 69 -24.42 9.01 2.83
C THR A 69 -23.24 9.34 3.75
N TRP A 70 -22.70 10.55 3.68
CA TRP A 70 -21.67 11.00 4.60
C TRP A 70 -21.87 12.45 4.99
N ASP A 71 -22.19 12.63 6.26
CA ASP A 71 -22.18 13.92 6.92
C ASP A 71 -21.00 13.96 7.91
N LYS A 72 -20.16 14.99 7.80
CA LYS A 72 -19.01 15.20 8.70
C LYS A 72 -19.45 15.49 10.14
N ALA A 73 -20.68 15.95 10.34
CA ALA A 73 -21.29 16.16 11.65
C ALA A 73 -21.71 14.84 12.31
N ILE A 74 -22.04 13.80 11.52
CA ILE A 74 -22.53 12.53 12.04
C ILE A 74 -21.36 11.57 12.29
N LYS A 75 -21.12 11.27 13.57
CA LYS A 75 -20.17 10.26 14.02
C LYS A 75 -20.90 9.17 14.82
N PRO A 76 -20.63 7.88 14.57
CA PRO A 76 -19.67 7.35 13.59
C PRO A 76 -20.18 7.45 12.15
N ARG A 77 -19.25 7.57 11.21
CA ARG A 77 -19.52 7.50 9.76
C ARG A 77 -20.26 6.19 9.40
N PRO A 78 -21.29 6.24 8.53
CA PRO A 78 -22.10 5.08 8.17
C PRO A 78 -21.46 4.18 7.09
N TRP A 79 -20.29 4.55 6.59
CA TRP A 79 -19.51 3.79 5.61
C TRP A 79 -18.09 3.58 6.11
N ASP A 80 -17.43 2.55 5.60
CA ASP A 80 -16.05 2.20 5.89
C ASP A 80 -15.14 2.33 4.67
N MET A 81 -13.86 2.61 4.91
CA MET A 81 -12.89 2.78 3.84
C MET A 81 -12.29 1.41 3.54
N GLY A 82 -12.83 0.73 2.53
CA GLY A 82 -12.37 -0.57 2.08
C GLY A 82 -11.12 -0.42 1.20
N HIS A 83 -10.23 -1.41 1.21
CA HIS A 83 -9.16 -1.46 0.21
C HIS A 83 -9.72 -1.98 -1.12
N LEU A 84 -9.13 -1.52 -2.21
CA LEU A 84 -9.40 -2.10 -3.54
C LEU A 84 -8.80 -3.51 -3.64
N PRO A 85 -9.37 -4.38 -4.49
CA PRO A 85 -8.78 -5.68 -4.79
C PRO A 85 -7.34 -5.50 -5.30
N GLY A 86 -6.40 -6.28 -4.77
CA GLY A 86 -4.97 -6.18 -5.08
C GLY A 86 -4.19 -5.19 -4.21
N HIS A 87 -4.86 -4.24 -3.55
CA HIS A 87 -4.25 -3.30 -2.59
C HIS A 87 -4.59 -3.65 -1.14
N GLU A 88 -4.82 -4.94 -0.87
CA GLU A 88 -5.19 -5.38 0.48
C GLU A 88 -4.11 -5.05 1.50
N TYR A 89 -4.55 -4.56 2.67
CA TYR A 89 -3.67 -4.31 3.80
C TYR A 89 -2.82 -5.54 4.16
N ARG A 90 -3.39 -6.75 4.08
CA ARG A 90 -2.70 -8.01 4.40
C ARG A 90 -1.43 -8.18 3.56
N THR A 91 -1.56 -8.08 2.24
CA THR A 91 -0.45 -8.24 1.30
C THR A 91 0.61 -7.16 1.48
N LEU A 92 0.16 -5.91 1.69
CA LEU A 92 1.06 -4.78 1.92
C LEU A 92 1.83 -4.93 3.24
N HIS A 93 1.14 -5.32 4.31
CA HIS A 93 1.72 -5.56 5.63
C HIS A 93 2.70 -6.74 5.61
N GLU A 94 2.37 -7.83 4.90
CA GLU A 94 3.25 -8.98 4.74
C GLU A 94 4.54 -8.62 4.00
N LYS A 95 4.46 -7.84 2.92
CA LYS A 95 5.65 -7.32 2.20
C LYS A 95 6.53 -6.49 3.13
N TYR A 96 5.93 -5.66 3.98
CA TYR A 96 6.66 -4.83 4.94
C TYR A 96 7.29 -5.66 6.06
N MET A 97 6.56 -6.62 6.63
CA MET A 97 7.07 -7.53 7.66
C MET A 97 8.19 -8.42 7.14
N SER A 98 8.08 -8.92 5.89
CA SER A 98 9.14 -9.67 5.22
C SER A 98 10.33 -8.81 4.77
N GLY A 99 10.23 -7.48 4.84
CA GLY A 99 11.31 -6.55 4.47
C GLY A 99 11.47 -6.37 2.96
N LYS A 100 10.47 -6.75 2.15
CA LYS A 100 10.45 -6.53 0.69
C LYS A 100 10.25 -5.06 0.32
N ILE A 101 9.61 -4.30 1.21
CA ILE A 101 9.37 -2.85 1.06
C ILE A 101 9.81 -2.12 2.32
N THR A 102 10.17 -0.84 2.19
CA THR A 102 10.55 -0.02 3.36
C THR A 102 9.31 0.51 4.10
N LYS A 103 9.53 1.10 5.28
CA LYS A 103 8.46 1.74 6.06
C LYS A 103 7.85 2.92 5.31
N GLU A 104 8.67 3.70 4.61
CA GLU A 104 8.20 4.85 3.83
C GLU A 104 7.30 4.38 2.69
N GLU A 105 7.69 3.33 1.98
CA GLU A 105 6.87 2.75 0.90
C GLU A 105 5.57 2.18 1.42
N PHE A 106 5.62 1.45 2.54
CA PHE A 106 4.45 0.94 3.23
C PHE A 106 3.47 2.07 3.59
N LEU A 107 3.97 3.17 4.17
CA LEU A 107 3.14 4.32 4.53
C LEU A 107 2.64 5.08 3.30
N ARG A 108 3.44 5.19 2.25
CA ARG A 108 3.04 5.82 0.98
C ARG A 108 1.86 5.08 0.37
N GLU A 109 1.97 3.75 0.26
CA GLU A 109 0.92 2.90 -0.31
C GLU A 109 -0.33 2.87 0.58
N TYR A 110 -0.15 2.80 1.91
CA TYR A 110 -1.27 2.81 2.85
C TYR A 110 -1.98 4.16 2.92
N LYS A 111 -1.27 5.27 2.73
CA LYS A 111 -1.86 6.62 2.76
C LYS A 111 -2.38 7.08 1.40
N ASN A 112 -2.16 6.30 0.35
CA ASN A 112 -2.64 6.63 -0.98
C ASN A 112 -4.17 6.44 -1.04
N PRO A 113 -4.97 7.51 -1.20
CA PRO A 113 -6.42 7.42 -1.24
C PRO A 113 -6.91 6.57 -2.42
N LYS A 114 -6.16 6.51 -3.53
CA LYS A 114 -6.54 5.75 -4.72
C LYS A 114 -6.57 4.24 -4.50
N ASN A 115 -5.99 3.75 -3.41
CA ASN A 115 -5.99 2.32 -3.07
C ASN A 115 -7.22 1.90 -2.28
N TYR A 116 -8.15 2.82 -2.06
CA TYR A 116 -9.34 2.63 -1.25
C TYR A 116 -10.61 2.93 -2.03
N GLN A 117 -11.70 2.39 -1.51
CA GLN A 117 -13.06 2.58 -1.98
C GLN A 117 -14.00 2.76 -0.79
N SER A 118 -15.11 3.46 -1.00
CA SER A 118 -16.19 3.54 -0.02
C SER A 118 -16.95 2.22 0.01
N LYS A 119 -17.02 1.58 1.17
CA LYS A 119 -17.78 0.35 1.41
C LYS A 119 -18.87 0.60 2.44
N SER A 120 -20.03 -0.02 2.30
CA SER A 120 -21.08 0.03 3.31
C SER A 120 -20.56 -0.57 4.62
N ALA A 121 -20.84 0.12 5.72
CA ALA A 121 -20.45 -0.35 7.04
C ALA A 121 -21.44 -1.45 7.45
N ASN A 122 -21.19 -2.71 7.08
CA ASN A 122 -21.92 -3.86 7.64
C ASN A 122 -21.48 -4.13 9.10
N ARG A 123 -21.58 -3.11 9.96
CA ARG A 123 -21.25 -3.18 11.39
C ARG A 123 -22.41 -3.72 12.22
N SER A 124 -23.59 -3.85 11.62
CA SER A 124 -24.78 -4.34 12.31
C SER A 124 -24.93 -5.87 12.26
N HIS A 125 -23.98 -6.59 11.63
CA HIS A 125 -24.06 -8.04 11.43
C HIS A 125 -25.38 -8.48 10.78
N LYS A 126 -26.08 -7.57 10.06
CA LYS A 126 -27.45 -7.78 9.57
C LYS A 126 -27.60 -8.97 8.61
N TYR A 127 -26.50 -9.40 8.01
CA TYR A 127 -26.44 -10.51 7.07
C TYR A 127 -25.71 -11.74 7.61
N GLU A 128 -25.28 -11.72 8.87
CA GLU A 128 -24.76 -12.92 9.55
C GLU A 128 -25.96 -13.71 10.07
N GLN A 129 -26.51 -14.60 9.24
CA GLN A 129 -27.47 -15.59 9.71
C GLN A 129 -26.75 -16.55 10.67
N LYS A 130 -27.29 -16.67 11.88
CA LYS A 130 -26.78 -17.54 12.96
C LYS A 130 -27.26 -18.98 12.79
#